data_AF-A0A9L0J9C3-F1
#
_entry.id   AF-A0A9L0J9C3-F1
#
_cell.length_a   1.000
_cell.length_b   1.000
_cell.length_c   1.000
_cell.angle_alpha   90.00
_cell.angle_beta   90.00
_cell.angle_gamma   90.00
#
_symmetry.space_group_name_H-M   'P 1'
#
loop_
_entity.id
_entity.type
_entity.pdbx_description
1 polymer ?
#
loop_
_entity_poly.entity_id
_entity_poly.type
_entity_poly.pdbx_seq_one_letter_code
_entity_poly.pdbx_strand_id
1 'polypeptide(L)'
;MGDYEDVLASLETLNHSVLKAMGYTKKVYEGGSNVDQFVTRFLLKETANQIQSLLSSVESAVEAIEEQTSQIRQNHSKASHGAVEPWYGSPTPPYAPNHKLMATEQGTSLPSVTADPKEEGLEAQISRLAELIGRLENKDTPPPATWSLLCAKTLWFDLQQRLSDEEGTNMHLQLVRQEMAVCPEQLSEFLDSLRQYLRGTTGAKNCFHIAAVRLSDGLTFVVYEFWETEEEWKRHLQSPVCKAFRHAKVDTLSQPEALSRISVPATWCTVGRD
;
A
#
# COMPACT_ATOMS: atom_id res chain seq x y z
N MET A 1 22.21 -4.81 39.06
CA MET A 1 21.24 -4.35 38.08
C MET A 1 21.83 -3.06 37.52
N GLY A 2 22.29 -3.05 36.28
CA GLY A 2 22.95 -1.88 35.66
C GLY A 2 21.90 -0.95 35.04
N ASP A 3 22.18 -0.43 33.83
CA ASP A 3 21.29 0.44 33.04
C ASP A 3 19.86 -0.12 32.79
N TYR A 4 19.61 -1.40 33.13
CA TYR A 4 18.31 -2.05 33.04
C TYR A 4 17.38 -1.80 34.22
N GLU A 5 17.85 -1.25 35.34
CA GLU A 5 17.00 -0.92 36.49
C GLU A 5 15.97 0.15 36.12
N ASP A 6 16.42 1.22 35.46
CA ASP A 6 15.57 2.30 34.96
C ASP A 6 14.61 1.83 33.86
N VAL A 7 15.05 0.89 33.02
CA VAL A 7 14.23 0.28 31.96
C VAL A 7 13.07 -0.51 32.57
N LEU A 8 13.36 -1.35 33.57
CA LEU A 8 12.34 -2.16 34.24
C LEU A 8 11.35 -1.28 35.03
N ALA A 9 11.82 -0.25 35.72
CA ALA A 9 10.97 0.72 36.41
C ALA A 9 10.04 1.49 35.44
N SER A 10 10.56 1.84 34.26
CA SER A 10 9.77 2.49 33.20
C SER A 10 8.70 1.56 32.63
N LEU A 11 9.02 0.27 32.43
CA LEU A 11 8.06 -0.73 31.97
C LEU A 11 6.94 -0.98 32.98
N GLU A 12 7.25 -1.00 34.28
CA GLU A 12 6.23 -1.12 35.32
C GLU A 12 5.29 0.10 35.34
N THR A 13 5.85 1.30 35.21
CA THR A 13 5.08 2.55 35.13
C THR A 13 4.18 2.58 33.89
N LEU A 14 4.69 2.13 32.74
CA LEU A 14 3.92 1.98 31.50
C LEU A 14 2.75 1.00 31.70
N ASN A 15 3.01 -0.16 32.29
CA ASN A 15 1.98 -1.18 32.53
C ASN A 15 0.87 -0.65 33.45
N HIS A 16 1.23 0.05 34.53
CA HIS A 16 0.27 0.69 35.42
C HIS A 16 -0.59 1.74 34.70
N SER A 17 0.04 2.55 33.85
CA SER A 17 -0.63 3.60 33.07
C SER A 17 -1.62 3.02 32.05
N VAL A 18 -1.21 1.95 31.34
CA VAL A 18 -2.07 1.25 30.37
C VAL A 18 -3.26 0.61 31.05
N LEU A 19 -3.06 -0.10 32.17
CA LEU A 19 -4.15 -0.71 32.94
C LEU A 19 -5.16 0.33 33.43
N LYS A 20 -4.68 1.49 33.90
CA LYS A 20 -5.54 2.60 34.32
C LYS A 20 -6.34 3.17 33.14
N ALA A 21 -5.69 3.37 32.00
CA ALA A 21 -6.36 3.85 30.78
C ALA A 21 -7.42 2.85 30.29
N MET A 22 -7.12 1.55 30.27
CA MET A 22 -8.08 0.50 29.92
C MET A 22 -9.28 0.46 30.90
N GLY A 23 -9.02 0.62 32.20
CA GLY A 23 -10.08 0.70 33.21
C GLY A 23 -10.98 1.92 33.04
N TYR A 24 -10.44 3.06 32.62
CA TYR A 24 -11.21 4.25 32.26
C TYR A 24 -12.04 4.02 31.00
N THR A 25 -11.41 3.53 29.93
CA THR A 25 -12.05 3.20 28.64
C THR A 25 -13.28 2.32 28.83
N LYS A 26 -13.19 1.26 29.66
CA LYS A 26 -14.32 0.39 29.95
C LYS A 26 -15.54 1.14 30.53
N LYS A 27 -15.33 2.20 31.31
CA LYS A 27 -16.41 2.97 31.95
C LYS A 27 -17.05 3.99 31.02
N VAL A 28 -16.27 4.62 30.14
CA VAL A 28 -16.74 5.75 29.33
C VAL A 28 -17.11 5.38 27.89
N TYR A 29 -16.70 4.20 27.41
CA TYR A 29 -16.87 3.83 26.01
C TYR A 29 -18.33 3.66 25.58
N GLU A 30 -19.14 2.93 26.36
CA GLU A 30 -20.56 2.71 26.01
C GLU A 30 -21.42 3.98 26.15
N GLY A 31 -21.01 4.93 27.01
CA GLY A 31 -21.70 6.21 27.23
C GLY A 31 -21.19 7.36 26.37
N GLY A 32 -20.12 7.17 25.59
CA GLY A 32 -19.47 8.21 24.79
C GLY A 32 -20.10 8.40 23.40
N SER A 33 -19.85 9.55 22.78
CA SER A 33 -20.27 9.82 21.41
C SER A 33 -19.53 8.92 20.40
N ASN A 34 -20.02 8.84 19.16
CA ASN A 34 -19.32 8.09 18.09
C ASN A 34 -17.87 8.54 17.89
N VAL A 35 -17.60 9.84 18.06
CA VAL A 35 -16.24 10.40 17.97
C VAL A 35 -15.40 9.93 19.16
N ASP A 36 -15.93 9.97 20.37
CA ASP A 36 -15.20 9.52 21.58
C ASP A 36 -14.86 8.03 21.50
N GLN A 37 -15.80 7.22 21.00
CA GLN A 37 -15.56 5.79 20.79
C GLN A 37 -14.51 5.54 19.70
N PHE A 38 -14.50 6.35 18.63
CA PHE A 38 -13.45 6.27 17.61
C PHE A 38 -12.07 6.62 18.18
N VAL A 39 -11.96 7.76 18.88
CA VAL A 39 -10.72 8.20 19.53
C VAL A 39 -10.23 7.14 20.50
N THR A 40 -11.14 6.53 21.27
CA THR A 40 -10.81 5.45 22.19
C THR A 40 -10.27 4.21 21.48
N ARG A 41 -10.89 3.76 20.38
CA ARG A 41 -10.40 2.63 19.56
C ARG A 41 -9.05 2.95 18.93
N PHE A 42 -8.88 4.18 18.45
CA PHE A 42 -7.63 4.66 17.86
C PHE A 42 -6.51 4.65 18.90
N LEU A 43 -6.69 5.26 20.06
CA LEU A 43 -5.67 5.32 21.12
C LEU A 43 -5.29 3.93 21.64
N LEU A 44 -6.24 3.00 21.76
CA LEU A 44 -5.95 1.62 22.13
C LEU A 44 -5.09 0.92 21.06
N LYS A 45 -5.46 1.07 19.78
CA LYS A 45 -4.70 0.49 18.66
C LYS A 45 -3.31 1.07 18.57
N GLU A 46 -3.18 2.38 18.75
CA GLU A 46 -1.91 3.10 18.73
C GLU A 46 -1.00 2.67 19.90
N THR A 47 -1.54 2.56 21.11
CA THR A 47 -0.79 2.07 22.28
C THR A 47 -0.28 0.65 22.06
N ALA A 48 -1.11 -0.24 21.48
CA ALA A 48 -0.71 -1.61 21.17
C ALA A 48 0.40 -1.66 20.11
N ASN A 49 0.29 -0.84 19.05
CA ASN A 49 1.32 -0.75 18.01
C ASN A 49 2.65 -0.26 18.58
N GLN A 50 2.65 0.79 19.41
CA GLN A 50 3.88 1.31 20.02
C GLN A 50 4.57 0.28 20.92
N ILE A 51 3.80 -0.48 21.72
CA ILE A 51 4.34 -1.58 22.54
C ILE A 51 4.93 -2.68 21.65
N GLN A 52 4.25 -3.04 20.56
CA GLN A 52 4.72 -4.06 19.63
C GLN A 52 6.03 -3.63 18.93
N SER A 53 6.15 -2.37 18.53
CA SER A 53 7.39 -1.82 17.97
C SER A 53 8.54 -1.90 18.98
N LEU A 54 8.27 -1.59 20.25
CA LEU A 54 9.26 -1.67 21.31
C LEU A 54 9.69 -3.12 21.59
N LEU A 55 8.75 -4.06 21.61
CA LEU A 55 9.03 -5.49 21.73
C LEU A 55 9.91 -5.99 20.57
N SER A 56 9.54 -5.67 19.33
CA SER A 56 10.31 -6.08 18.14
C SER A 56 11.74 -5.51 18.14
N SER A 57 11.93 -4.28 18.61
CA SER A 57 13.27 -3.69 18.76
C SER A 57 14.11 -4.44 19.81
N VAL A 58 13.50 -4.89 20.91
CA VAL A 58 14.21 -5.66 21.95
C VAL A 58 14.52 -7.07 21.44
N GLU A 59 13.58 -7.73 20.77
CA GLU A 59 13.80 -9.04 20.14
C GLU A 59 14.96 -9.00 19.14
N SER A 60 15.00 -8.00 18.26
CA SER A 60 16.10 -7.83 17.30
C SER A 60 17.45 -7.60 17.99
N ALA A 61 17.49 -6.85 19.10
CA ALA A 61 18.72 -6.67 19.88
C ALA A 61 19.19 -7.98 20.53
N VAL A 62 18.25 -8.81 21.00
CA VAL A 62 18.56 -10.13 21.56
C VAL A 62 19.10 -11.06 20.48
N GLU A 63 18.45 -11.12 19.31
CA GLU A 63 18.92 -11.92 18.16
C GLU A 63 20.32 -11.49 17.72
N ALA A 64 20.60 -10.19 17.67
CA ALA A 64 21.92 -9.69 17.31
C ALA A 64 23.01 -10.12 18.31
N ILE A 65 22.68 -10.15 19.61
CA ILE A 65 23.60 -10.64 20.66
C ILE A 65 23.83 -12.16 20.52
N GLU A 66 22.78 -12.92 20.21
CA GLU A 66 22.88 -14.37 19.98
C GLU A 66 23.74 -14.69 18.74
N GLU A 67 23.54 -13.97 17.63
CA GLU A 67 24.34 -14.09 16.40
C GLU A 67 25.82 -13.76 16.67
N GLN A 68 26.11 -12.65 17.38
CA GLN A 68 27.49 -12.33 17.76
C GLN A 68 28.13 -13.41 18.62
N THR A 69 27.38 -13.97 19.57
CA THR A 69 27.87 -15.02 20.46
C THR A 69 28.15 -16.32 19.68
N SER A 70 27.32 -16.63 18.67
CA SER A 70 27.51 -17.79 17.80
C SER A 70 28.74 -17.62 16.89
N GLN A 71 28.95 -16.43 16.31
CA GLN A 71 30.12 -16.07 15.49
C GLN A 71 31.44 -16.21 16.26
N ILE A 72 31.47 -15.73 17.51
CA ILE A 72 32.66 -15.83 18.38
C ILE A 72 33.02 -17.29 18.62
N ARG A 73 32.02 -18.15 18.88
CA ARG A 73 32.22 -19.59 19.08
C ARG A 73 32.75 -20.30 17.83
N GLN A 74 32.27 -19.91 16.65
CA GLN A 74 32.75 -20.48 15.37
C GLN A 74 34.16 -20.03 15.00
N ASN A 75 34.50 -18.76 15.25
CA ASN A 75 35.84 -18.22 14.94
C ASN A 75 36.94 -18.83 15.83
N HIS A 76 36.65 -19.12 17.10
CA HIS A 76 37.58 -19.84 17.98
C HIS A 76 37.80 -21.32 17.60
N SER A 77 36.92 -21.90 16.77
CA SER A 77 37.02 -23.29 16.32
C SER A 77 37.99 -23.48 15.13
N LYS A 78 38.38 -22.40 14.43
CA LYS A 78 39.30 -22.44 13.27
C LYS A 78 40.74 -22.01 13.57
N ALA A 79 41.03 -21.48 14.76
CA ALA A 79 42.35 -20.93 15.09
C ALA A 79 43.37 -21.96 15.62
N SER A 80 43.30 -23.22 15.18
CA SER A 80 44.30 -24.23 15.56
C SER A 80 44.54 -25.23 14.44
N HIS A 81 45.21 -24.81 13.36
CA HIS A 81 46.18 -25.63 12.64
C HIS A 81 47.14 -24.70 11.88
N GLY A 82 48.34 -24.55 12.44
CA GLY A 82 49.43 -23.79 11.84
C GLY A 82 50.34 -24.64 10.96
N ALA A 83 51.10 -23.87 10.16
CA ALA A 83 52.49 -24.10 9.75
C ALA A 83 52.78 -24.68 8.36
N VAL A 84 53.60 -23.88 7.65
CA VAL A 84 54.67 -24.18 6.67
C VAL A 84 54.35 -23.91 5.19
N GLU A 85 54.84 -22.74 4.75
CA GLU A 85 55.32 -22.43 3.39
C GLU A 85 56.84 -22.75 3.32
N PRO A 86 57.44 -23.15 2.17
CA PRO A 86 58.13 -22.14 1.33
C PRO A 86 58.30 -22.45 -0.20
N TRP A 87 58.08 -21.41 -1.02
CA TRP A 87 58.74 -20.94 -2.26
C TRP A 87 59.81 -21.78 -3.02
N TYR A 88 59.69 -21.90 -4.37
CA TYR A 88 60.55 -21.28 -5.44
C TYR A 88 60.40 -21.91 -6.86
N GLY A 89 60.41 -21.08 -7.93
CA GLY A 89 61.04 -21.39 -9.24
C GLY A 89 60.19 -21.47 -10.54
N SER A 90 60.39 -20.52 -11.48
CA SER A 90 59.92 -20.45 -12.90
C SER A 90 60.93 -21.17 -13.86
N PRO A 91 60.83 -21.32 -15.24
CA PRO A 91 60.10 -20.49 -16.25
C PRO A 91 59.57 -21.12 -17.62
N THR A 92 58.57 -20.44 -18.23
CA THR A 92 58.31 -20.14 -19.70
C THR A 92 57.74 -21.16 -20.77
N PRO A 93 57.07 -20.67 -21.88
CA PRO A 93 55.91 -21.25 -22.64
C PRO A 93 56.28 -21.68 -24.10
N PRO A 94 55.47 -21.66 -25.21
CA PRO A 94 54.01 -21.48 -25.50
C PRO A 94 53.41 -22.46 -26.56
N TYR A 95 52.10 -22.36 -26.91
CA TYR A 95 51.50 -22.35 -28.28
C TYR A 95 50.00 -22.77 -28.29
N ALA A 96 49.15 -21.94 -28.91
CA ALA A 96 47.85 -22.31 -29.50
C ALA A 96 48.03 -22.38 -31.04
N PRO A 97 47.23 -23.11 -31.85
CA PRO A 97 45.95 -22.56 -32.33
C PRO A 97 44.86 -23.53 -32.86
N ASN A 98 43.59 -23.06 -32.83
CA ASN A 98 42.51 -23.14 -33.82
C ASN A 98 42.18 -24.43 -34.60
N HIS A 99 40.89 -24.83 -34.63
CA HIS A 99 39.92 -24.51 -35.71
C HIS A 99 38.66 -25.41 -35.71
N LYS A 100 37.49 -24.76 -35.92
CA LYS A 100 36.34 -25.12 -36.81
C LYS A 100 35.59 -26.46 -36.55
N LEU A 101 34.31 -26.67 -36.88
CA LEU A 101 33.09 -25.96 -37.31
C LEU A 101 32.06 -27.12 -37.47
N MET A 102 30.79 -26.92 -37.08
CA MET A 102 29.55 -27.39 -37.76
C MET A 102 29.37 -28.90 -38.11
N ALA A 103 28.18 -29.51 -38.24
CA ALA A 103 26.78 -29.24 -37.94
C ALA A 103 25.98 -30.51 -38.39
N THR A 104 24.73 -30.66 -37.89
CA THR A 104 23.56 -31.26 -38.60
C THR A 104 23.55 -32.79 -38.86
N GLU A 105 22.47 -33.59 -38.78
CA GLU A 105 21.09 -33.57 -38.27
C GLU A 105 20.50 -35.02 -38.38
N GLN A 106 19.21 -35.18 -38.00
CA GLN A 106 18.26 -36.28 -38.26
C GLN A 106 18.28 -37.44 -37.24
N GLY A 107 17.18 -37.95 -36.70
CA GLY A 107 15.74 -37.74 -36.88
C GLY A 107 15.00 -39.02 -36.39
N THR A 108 13.71 -38.88 -36.05
CA THR A 108 12.63 -39.90 -36.02
C THR A 108 12.13 -40.48 -34.66
N SER A 109 10.78 -40.42 -34.53
CA SER A 109 9.79 -41.23 -33.77
C SER A 109 9.56 -41.04 -32.25
N LEU A 110 8.36 -40.55 -31.91
CA LEU A 110 7.57 -40.77 -30.67
C LEU A 110 6.91 -42.18 -30.69
N PRO A 111 6.19 -42.68 -29.64
CA PRO A 111 5.89 -42.13 -28.30
C PRO A 111 6.16 -43.12 -27.13
N SER A 112 6.28 -42.62 -25.89
CA SER A 112 6.10 -43.47 -24.70
C SER A 112 5.39 -42.72 -23.59
N VAL A 113 4.20 -43.22 -23.27
CA VAL A 113 3.45 -42.97 -22.04
C VAL A 113 4.25 -43.56 -20.88
N THR A 114 4.67 -42.71 -19.95
CA THR A 114 4.90 -43.09 -18.55
C THR A 114 4.50 -41.90 -17.68
N ALA A 115 3.38 -42.07 -16.99
CA ALA A 115 3.03 -41.27 -15.84
C ALA A 115 3.85 -41.77 -14.65
N ASP A 116 4.73 -40.93 -14.09
CA ASP A 116 4.89 -40.73 -12.64
C ASP A 116 5.81 -39.51 -12.35
N PRO A 117 5.87 -39.01 -11.10
CA PRO A 117 5.57 -37.65 -10.69
C PRO A 117 6.82 -36.78 -10.79
N LYS A 118 6.98 -36.06 -11.90
CA LYS A 118 8.09 -35.12 -12.04
C LYS A 118 7.72 -33.82 -11.37
N GLU A 119 8.58 -33.41 -10.43
CA GLU A 119 8.77 -32.04 -9.97
C GLU A 119 8.18 -31.07 -10.98
N GLU A 120 7.15 -30.35 -10.57
CA GLU A 120 6.71 -29.14 -11.25
C GLU A 120 7.91 -28.18 -11.21
N GLY A 121 8.80 -28.33 -12.19
CA GLY A 121 10.03 -27.58 -12.28
C GLY A 121 9.68 -26.09 -12.21
N LEU A 122 10.60 -25.30 -11.68
CA LEU A 122 10.46 -23.84 -11.57
C LEU A 122 9.85 -23.22 -12.84
N GLU A 123 10.19 -23.73 -14.02
CA GLU A 123 9.62 -23.31 -15.31
C GLU A 123 8.09 -23.50 -15.41
N ALA A 124 7.54 -24.61 -14.93
CA ALA A 124 6.10 -24.88 -14.91
C ALA A 124 5.39 -23.99 -13.88
N GLN A 125 6.03 -23.71 -12.74
CA GLN A 125 5.52 -22.76 -11.75
C GLN A 125 5.55 -21.32 -12.28
N ILE A 126 6.63 -20.92 -12.94
CA ILE A 126 6.79 -19.61 -13.59
C ILE A 126 5.77 -19.47 -14.72
N SER A 127 5.56 -20.49 -15.53
CA SER A 127 4.56 -20.50 -16.61
C SER A 127 3.15 -20.37 -16.05
N ARG A 128 2.84 -21.09 -14.96
CA ARG A 128 1.56 -20.98 -14.25
C ARG A 128 1.38 -19.59 -13.62
N LEU A 129 2.44 -19.01 -13.07
CA LEU A 129 2.42 -17.67 -12.50
C LEU A 129 2.20 -16.62 -13.61
N ALA A 130 2.88 -16.75 -14.74
CA ALA A 130 2.73 -15.89 -15.90
C ALA A 130 1.32 -15.99 -16.50
N GLU A 131 0.71 -17.18 -16.51
CA GLU A 131 -0.69 -17.34 -16.92
C GLU A 131 -1.65 -16.69 -15.91
N LEU A 132 -1.39 -16.81 -14.60
CA LEU A 132 -2.20 -16.16 -13.56
C LEU A 132 -2.08 -14.64 -13.60
N ILE A 133 -0.88 -14.11 -13.86
CA ILE A 133 -0.62 -12.69 -14.07
C ILE A 133 -1.31 -12.22 -15.35
N GLY A 134 -1.16 -12.95 -16.45
CA GLY A 134 -1.87 -12.66 -17.70
C GLY A 134 -3.39 -12.73 -17.56
N ARG A 135 -3.94 -13.59 -16.68
CA ARG A 135 -5.38 -13.64 -16.36
C ARG A 135 -5.83 -12.56 -15.38
N LEU A 136 -4.93 -12.04 -14.55
CA LEU A 136 -5.16 -10.85 -13.72
C LEU A 136 -5.14 -9.57 -14.59
N GLU A 137 -4.28 -9.53 -15.60
CA GLU A 137 -4.08 -8.40 -16.50
C GLU A 137 -5.13 -8.36 -17.63
N ASN A 138 -5.51 -9.51 -18.21
CA ASN A 138 -6.44 -9.61 -19.35
C ASN A 138 -7.91 -9.81 -18.97
N LYS A 139 -8.36 -9.31 -17.80
CA LYS A 139 -9.80 -9.17 -17.53
C LYS A 139 -10.32 -7.93 -18.26
N ASP A 140 -10.29 -7.99 -19.59
CA ASP A 140 -10.74 -6.99 -20.56
C ASP A 140 -12.26 -6.86 -20.58
N THR A 141 -12.78 -6.41 -19.45
CA THR A 141 -14.02 -5.66 -19.24
C THR A 141 -14.06 -5.42 -17.74
N PRO A 142 -13.57 -4.27 -17.26
CA PRO A 142 -13.49 -4.06 -15.82
C PRO A 142 -14.94 -3.97 -15.31
N PRO A 143 -15.38 -4.85 -14.38
CA PRO A 143 -16.63 -4.61 -13.69
C PRO A 143 -16.55 -3.23 -13.03
N PRO A 144 -17.67 -2.53 -12.79
CA PRO A 144 -17.68 -1.16 -12.29
C PRO A 144 -16.86 -0.96 -10.98
N ALA A 145 -16.58 -2.03 -10.23
CA ALA A 145 -15.70 -2.02 -9.07
C ALA A 145 -14.19 -1.87 -9.40
N THR A 146 -13.71 -2.38 -10.54
CA THR A 146 -12.28 -2.36 -10.91
C THR A 146 -11.86 -1.03 -11.50
N TRP A 147 -12.78 -0.30 -12.18
CA TRP A 147 -12.54 1.09 -12.61
C TRP A 147 -12.30 2.03 -11.41
N SER A 148 -13.07 1.85 -10.33
CA SER A 148 -12.91 2.63 -9.10
C SER A 148 -11.51 2.43 -8.50
N LEU A 149 -11.01 1.18 -8.49
CA LEU A 149 -9.67 0.86 -7.97
C LEU A 149 -8.53 1.30 -8.90
N LEU A 150 -8.67 1.15 -10.22
CA LEU A 150 -7.63 1.59 -11.16
C LEU A 150 -7.51 3.12 -11.19
N CYS A 151 -8.64 3.83 -11.22
CA CYS A 151 -8.64 5.29 -11.09
C CYS A 151 -8.07 5.73 -9.75
N ALA A 152 -8.49 5.11 -8.63
CA ALA A 152 -7.93 5.43 -7.32
C ALA A 152 -6.41 5.22 -7.27
N LYS A 153 -5.89 4.14 -7.87
CA LYS A 153 -4.45 3.81 -7.84
C LYS A 153 -3.60 4.74 -8.70
N THR A 154 -4.01 5.04 -9.93
CA THR A 154 -3.30 5.97 -10.81
C THR A 154 -3.39 7.40 -10.27
N LEU A 155 -4.55 7.81 -9.77
CA LEU A 155 -4.77 9.18 -9.27
C LEU A 155 -4.14 9.41 -7.88
N TRP A 156 -3.96 8.34 -7.08
CA TRP A 156 -3.20 8.41 -5.83
C TRP A 156 -1.70 8.66 -6.10
N PHE A 157 -1.16 8.01 -7.13
CA PHE A 157 0.22 8.22 -7.54
C PHE A 157 0.47 9.67 -8.01
N ASP A 158 -0.45 10.24 -8.80
CA ASP A 158 -0.37 11.64 -9.23
C ASP A 158 -0.46 12.63 -8.05
N LEU A 159 -1.34 12.36 -7.08
CA LEU A 159 -1.46 13.13 -5.84
C LEU A 159 -0.13 13.13 -5.08
N GLN A 160 0.47 11.95 -4.91
CA GLN A 160 1.72 11.80 -4.17
C GLN A 160 2.89 12.48 -4.87
N GLN A 161 2.94 12.46 -6.21
CA GLN A 161 3.96 13.19 -6.98
C GLN A 161 3.81 14.71 -6.82
N ARG A 162 2.61 15.27 -6.95
CA ARG A 162 2.39 16.71 -6.79
C ARG A 162 2.64 17.22 -5.38
N LEU A 163 2.35 16.41 -4.36
CA LEU A 163 2.65 16.74 -2.97
C LEU A 163 4.15 16.61 -2.64
N SER A 164 4.92 15.85 -3.42
CA SER A 164 6.36 15.69 -3.23
C SER A 164 7.18 16.82 -3.86
N ASP A 165 6.67 17.48 -4.90
CA ASP A 165 7.36 18.60 -5.56
C ASP A 165 7.24 19.92 -4.77
N GLU A 166 6.27 20.03 -3.86
CA GLU A 166 6.02 21.20 -3.01
C GLU A 166 6.70 21.01 -1.64
N GLU A 167 7.98 21.37 -1.55
CA GLU A 167 8.83 21.19 -0.38
C GLU A 167 8.26 21.90 0.88
N GLY A 168 7.72 21.12 1.83
CA GLY A 168 7.80 21.41 3.27
C GLY A 168 7.01 22.60 3.82
N THR A 169 5.79 22.86 3.35
CA THR A 169 4.87 23.76 4.07
C THR A 169 3.69 23.01 4.69
N ASN A 170 3.15 23.58 5.76
CA ASN A 170 1.96 23.11 6.50
C ASN A 170 0.69 23.30 5.64
N MET A 171 0.71 22.74 4.42
CA MET A 171 -0.36 22.83 3.44
C MET A 171 -1.54 22.01 3.94
N HIS A 172 -2.70 22.64 3.94
CA HIS A 172 -3.95 21.99 4.27
C HIS A 172 -4.79 21.91 3.00
N LEU A 173 -5.22 20.70 2.66
CA LEU A 173 -6.13 20.46 1.55
C LEU A 173 -7.57 20.49 2.05
N GLN A 174 -8.46 20.96 1.21
CA GLN A 174 -9.89 20.87 1.45
C GLN A 174 -10.41 19.55 0.90
N LEU A 175 -10.73 18.60 1.78
CA LEU A 175 -11.37 17.35 1.44
C LEU A 175 -12.89 17.53 1.40
N VAL A 176 -13.48 17.25 0.25
CA VAL A 176 -14.92 17.27 0.02
C VAL A 176 -15.41 15.86 -0.22
N ARG A 177 -16.34 15.39 0.61
CA ARG A 177 -17.01 14.10 0.47
C ARG A 177 -18.46 14.34 0.07
N GLN A 178 -18.85 13.82 -1.09
CA GLN A 178 -20.22 13.83 -1.58
C GLN A 178 -20.76 12.41 -1.63
N GLU A 179 -21.85 12.15 -0.90
CA GLU A 179 -22.56 10.88 -0.96
C GLU A 179 -23.90 11.04 -1.69
N MET A 180 -24.15 10.12 -2.60
CA MET A 180 -25.21 10.20 -3.60
C MET A 180 -25.88 8.84 -3.73
N ALA A 181 -27.15 8.74 -3.36
CA ALA A 181 -27.95 7.54 -3.59
C ALA A 181 -28.79 7.74 -4.86
N VAL A 182 -28.64 6.80 -5.81
CA VAL A 182 -29.13 6.93 -7.18
C VAL A 182 -30.38 6.08 -7.35
N CYS A 183 -31.37 6.59 -8.09
CA CYS A 183 -32.54 5.82 -8.50
C CYS A 183 -32.09 4.67 -9.43
N PRO A 184 -32.51 3.41 -9.19
CA PRO A 184 -32.11 2.27 -10.02
C PRO A 184 -32.37 2.47 -11.52
N GLU A 185 -33.46 3.14 -11.85
CA GLU A 185 -33.89 3.43 -13.22
C GLU A 185 -32.95 4.39 -13.94
N GLN A 186 -32.29 5.28 -13.18
CA GLN A 186 -31.43 6.35 -13.68
C GLN A 186 -29.93 6.06 -13.49
N LEU A 187 -29.58 4.85 -13.06
CA LEU A 187 -28.21 4.46 -12.75
C LEU A 187 -27.26 4.63 -13.95
N SER A 188 -27.70 4.31 -15.17
CA SER A 188 -26.86 4.44 -16.36
C SER A 188 -26.52 5.90 -16.66
N GLU A 189 -27.53 6.76 -16.67
CA GLU A 189 -27.37 8.20 -16.93
C GLU A 189 -26.48 8.86 -15.87
N PHE A 190 -26.68 8.50 -14.60
CA PHE A 190 -25.81 8.95 -13.52
C PHE A 190 -24.35 8.53 -13.74
N LEU A 191 -24.09 7.28 -14.13
CA LEU A 191 -22.73 6.79 -14.37
C LEU A 191 -22.06 7.48 -15.56
N ASP A 192 -22.81 7.83 -16.61
CA ASP A 192 -22.30 8.62 -17.73
C ASP A 192 -21.92 10.04 -17.27
N SER A 193 -22.83 10.69 -16.54
CA SER A 193 -22.61 12.04 -16.00
C SER A 193 -21.46 12.08 -14.98
N LEU A 194 -21.38 11.10 -14.08
CA LEU A 194 -20.29 10.96 -13.11
C LEU A 194 -18.94 10.78 -13.82
N ARG A 195 -18.87 9.94 -14.87
CA ARG A 195 -17.62 9.79 -15.66
C ARG A 195 -17.20 11.09 -16.33
N GLN A 196 -18.16 11.85 -16.87
CA GLN A 196 -17.88 13.15 -17.47
C GLN A 196 -17.41 14.17 -16.42
N TYR A 197 -18.03 14.18 -15.24
CA TYR A 197 -17.64 15.02 -14.12
C TYR A 197 -16.21 14.73 -13.65
N LEU A 198 -15.88 13.45 -13.44
CA LEU A 198 -14.54 13.02 -13.04
C LEU A 198 -13.51 13.48 -14.06
N ARG A 199 -13.72 13.17 -15.35
CA ARG A 199 -12.80 13.59 -16.43
C ARG A 199 -12.62 15.10 -16.52
N GLY A 200 -13.71 15.86 -16.36
CA GLY A 200 -13.66 17.32 -16.37
C GLY A 200 -12.97 17.92 -15.15
N THR A 201 -12.99 17.22 -14.02
CA THR A 201 -12.43 17.71 -12.74
C THR A 201 -10.98 17.29 -12.55
N THR A 202 -10.56 16.12 -13.04
CA THR A 202 -9.15 15.67 -13.01
C THR A 202 -8.22 16.63 -13.79
N GLY A 203 -8.74 17.36 -14.78
CA GLY A 203 -7.99 18.39 -15.52
C GLY A 203 -7.92 19.76 -14.82
N ALA A 204 -8.59 19.96 -13.69
CA ALA A 204 -8.55 21.22 -12.97
C ALA A 204 -7.19 21.37 -12.26
N LYS A 205 -6.48 22.47 -12.51
CA LYS A 205 -5.14 22.72 -11.97
C LYS A 205 -5.05 22.59 -10.45
N ASN A 206 -6.12 22.96 -9.74
CA ASN A 206 -6.13 23.08 -8.29
C ASN A 206 -6.97 21.97 -7.60
N CYS A 207 -7.39 20.96 -8.37
CA CYS A 207 -7.89 19.69 -7.84
C CYS A 207 -6.72 18.71 -7.82
N PHE A 208 -6.27 18.33 -6.64
CA PHE A 208 -5.16 17.41 -6.47
C PHE A 208 -5.57 15.98 -6.75
N HIS A 209 -6.77 15.59 -6.31
CA HIS A 209 -7.25 14.24 -6.45
C HIS A 209 -8.78 14.21 -6.46
N ILE A 210 -9.34 13.32 -7.27
CA ILE A 210 -10.76 13.02 -7.27
C ILE A 210 -10.95 11.51 -7.41
N ALA A 211 -11.73 10.92 -6.52
CA ALA A 211 -12.06 9.50 -6.54
C ALA A 211 -13.55 9.30 -6.37
N ALA A 212 -14.10 8.30 -7.05
CA ALA A 212 -15.48 7.86 -6.87
C ALA A 212 -15.51 6.39 -6.47
N VAL A 213 -16.25 6.09 -5.41
CA VAL A 213 -16.42 4.76 -4.85
C VAL A 213 -17.89 4.38 -4.91
N ARG A 214 -18.19 3.14 -5.31
CA ARG A 214 -19.53 2.56 -5.26
C ARG A 214 -19.66 1.70 -4.01
N LEU A 215 -20.72 1.90 -3.23
CA LEU A 215 -20.98 1.12 -2.01
C LEU A 215 -21.55 -0.27 -2.36
N SER A 216 -21.63 -1.14 -1.35
CA SER A 216 -22.05 -2.54 -1.47
C SER A 216 -23.52 -2.71 -1.89
N ASP A 217 -24.37 -1.70 -1.67
CA ASP A 217 -25.75 -1.65 -2.14
C ASP A 217 -25.87 -1.49 -3.67
N GLY A 218 -24.76 -1.13 -4.33
CA GLY A 218 -24.70 -0.89 -5.77
C GLY A 218 -25.42 0.38 -6.23
N LEU A 219 -26.06 1.16 -5.37
CA LEU A 219 -26.84 2.33 -5.75
C LEU A 219 -26.34 3.60 -5.08
N THR A 220 -25.51 3.48 -4.05
CA THR A 220 -24.89 4.61 -3.38
C THR A 220 -23.45 4.79 -3.84
N PHE A 221 -23.11 6.03 -4.13
CA PHE A 221 -21.80 6.46 -4.60
C PHE A 221 -21.25 7.53 -3.68
N VAL A 222 -19.95 7.45 -3.41
CA VAL A 222 -19.22 8.43 -2.63
C VAL A 222 -18.09 9.00 -3.47
N VAL A 223 -18.12 10.31 -3.70
CA VAL A 223 -17.06 11.04 -4.39
C VAL A 223 -16.23 11.80 -3.35
N TYR A 224 -14.92 11.62 -3.44
CA TYR A 224 -13.91 12.34 -2.65
C TYR A 224 -13.16 13.28 -3.57
N GLU A 225 -13.08 14.55 -3.20
CA GLU A 225 -12.34 15.57 -3.94
C GLU A 225 -11.37 16.28 -3.01
N PHE A 226 -10.12 16.42 -3.43
CA PHE A 226 -9.07 17.12 -2.70
C PHE A 226 -8.72 18.40 -3.45
N TRP A 227 -9.01 19.53 -2.83
CA TRP A 227 -8.78 20.86 -3.38
C TRP A 227 -7.69 21.59 -2.62
N GLU A 228 -6.96 22.46 -3.30
CA GLU A 228 -5.91 23.29 -2.71
C GLU A 228 -6.45 24.19 -1.59
N THR A 229 -7.55 24.90 -1.86
CA THR A 229 -8.25 25.72 -0.86
C THR A 229 -9.77 25.62 -1.00
N GLU A 230 -10.49 26.20 -0.03
CA GLU A 230 -11.94 26.31 -0.13
C GLU A 230 -12.39 27.22 -1.28
N GLU A 231 -11.61 28.26 -1.60
CA GLU A 231 -11.88 29.21 -2.68
C GLU A 231 -11.86 28.53 -4.05
N GLU A 232 -10.89 27.64 -4.26
CA GLU A 232 -10.78 26.83 -5.48
C GLU A 232 -11.98 25.92 -5.66
N TRP A 233 -12.37 25.22 -4.59
CA TRP A 233 -13.57 24.39 -4.61
C TRP A 233 -14.83 25.21 -4.88
N LYS A 234 -15.01 26.37 -4.23
CA LYS A 234 -16.14 27.28 -4.48
C LYS A 234 -16.15 27.77 -5.93
N ARG A 235 -14.99 28.03 -6.52
CA ARG A 235 -14.86 28.39 -7.94
C ARG A 235 -15.28 27.23 -8.84
N HIS A 236 -14.88 25.99 -8.50
CA HIS A 236 -15.31 24.79 -9.21
C HIS A 236 -16.82 24.57 -9.16
N LEU A 237 -17.50 24.89 -8.05
CA LEU A 237 -18.97 24.81 -7.97
C LEU A 237 -19.69 25.69 -9.01
N GLN A 238 -19.02 26.73 -9.51
CA GLN A 238 -19.52 27.63 -10.55
C GLN A 238 -19.14 27.20 -11.96
N SER A 239 -18.27 26.20 -12.11
CA SER A 239 -17.82 25.67 -13.39
C SER A 239 -18.97 25.03 -14.18
N PRO A 240 -18.90 25.02 -15.53
CA PRO A 240 -19.89 24.34 -16.35
C PRO A 240 -19.95 22.83 -16.07
N VAL A 241 -18.81 22.21 -15.76
CA VAL A 241 -18.71 20.77 -15.45
C VAL A 241 -19.48 20.45 -14.17
N CYS A 242 -19.27 21.21 -13.09
CA CYS A 242 -19.98 21.00 -11.84
C CYS A 242 -21.47 21.34 -11.95
N LYS A 243 -21.83 22.39 -12.70
CA LYS A 243 -23.24 22.75 -12.94
C LYS A 243 -23.97 21.65 -13.71
N ALA A 244 -23.39 21.13 -14.79
CA ALA A 244 -23.96 20.03 -15.55
C ALA A 244 -24.16 18.78 -14.68
N PHE A 245 -23.16 18.44 -13.86
CA PHE A 245 -23.27 17.30 -12.94
C PHE A 245 -24.34 17.54 -11.85
N ARG A 246 -24.48 18.78 -11.36
CA ARG A 246 -25.55 19.14 -10.40
C ARG A 246 -26.94 18.95 -11.00
N HIS A 247 -27.15 19.30 -12.27
CA HIS A 247 -28.42 19.04 -12.96
C HIS A 247 -28.69 17.53 -13.03
N ALA A 248 -27.73 16.74 -13.49
CA ALA A 248 -27.88 15.29 -13.52
C ALA A 248 -28.19 14.71 -12.14
N LYS A 249 -27.60 15.22 -11.06
CA LYS A 249 -27.90 14.79 -9.68
C LYS A 249 -29.35 15.06 -9.28
N VAL A 250 -29.93 16.18 -9.70
CA VAL A 250 -31.34 16.46 -9.41
C VAL A 250 -32.27 15.43 -10.05
N ASP A 251 -31.95 14.97 -11.26
CA ASP A 251 -32.81 14.08 -12.03
C ASP A 251 -32.59 12.59 -11.71
N THR A 252 -31.43 12.24 -11.16
CA THR A 252 -31.00 10.84 -10.99
C THR A 252 -30.95 10.34 -9.54
N LEU A 253 -30.90 11.24 -8.55
CA LEU A 253 -30.78 10.85 -7.14
C LEU A 253 -32.14 10.56 -6.49
N SER A 254 -32.17 9.54 -5.63
CA SER A 254 -33.37 9.16 -4.86
C SER A 254 -33.57 10.05 -3.62
N GLN A 255 -32.51 10.69 -3.16
CA GLN A 255 -32.51 11.63 -2.03
C GLN A 255 -31.44 12.71 -2.24
N PRO A 256 -31.54 13.86 -1.53
CA PRO A 256 -30.53 14.90 -1.61
C PRO A 256 -29.14 14.37 -1.27
N GLU A 257 -28.13 14.90 -1.96
CA GLU A 257 -26.74 14.55 -1.68
C GLU A 257 -26.34 14.93 -0.24
N ALA A 258 -25.54 14.08 0.39
CA ALA A 258 -24.91 14.40 1.66
C ALA A 258 -23.49 14.92 1.41
N LEU A 259 -23.29 16.21 1.67
CA LEU A 259 -22.01 16.91 1.49
C LEU A 259 -21.32 17.10 2.83
N SER A 260 -20.11 16.58 2.99
CA SER A 260 -19.22 16.83 4.11
C SER A 260 -17.91 17.44 3.64
N ARG A 261 -17.34 18.34 4.45
CA ARG A 261 -16.12 19.08 4.13
C ARG A 261 -15.24 19.19 5.36
N ILE A 262 -13.96 18.93 5.18
CA ILE A 262 -12.96 19.03 6.25
C ILE A 262 -11.63 19.48 5.66
N SER A 263 -10.93 20.33 6.41
CA SER A 263 -9.56 20.70 6.10
C SER A 263 -8.63 19.63 6.66
N VAL A 264 -7.80 19.03 5.82
CA VAL A 264 -6.88 17.94 6.18
C VAL A 264 -5.44 18.35 5.87
N PRO A 265 -4.46 18.02 6.74
CA PRO A 265 -3.05 18.22 6.42
C PRO A 265 -2.67 17.44 5.15
N ALA A 266 -1.98 18.08 4.21
CA ALA A 266 -1.51 17.45 2.97
C ALA A 266 -0.60 16.24 3.25
N THR A 267 0.08 16.23 4.41
CA THR A 267 0.93 15.13 4.89
C THR A 267 0.16 13.83 5.13
N TRP A 268 -1.16 13.86 5.32
CA TRP A 268 -1.97 12.63 5.43
C TRP A 268 -2.12 11.91 4.09
N CYS A 269 -1.91 12.62 2.99
CA CYS A 269 -1.97 12.09 1.63
C CYS A 269 -0.62 11.55 1.13
N THR A 270 0.46 11.68 1.91
CA THR A 270 1.81 11.21 1.54
C THR A 270 2.25 9.93 2.27
N VAL A 271 1.44 9.39 3.19
CA VAL A 271 1.77 8.19 3.98
C VAL A 271 1.56 6.94 3.14
N GLY A 272 2.60 6.57 2.40
CA GLY A 272 2.73 5.29 1.69
C GLY A 272 4.15 5.05 1.18
N ARG A 273 5.12 5.79 1.73
CA ARG A 273 6.53 5.74 1.35
C ARG A 273 7.31 5.13 2.52
N ASP A 274 6.97 3.91 2.90
CA ASP A 274 7.80 2.99 3.71
C ASP A 274 7.37 1.55 3.42
#